data_AF-M1DEZ4-F1
#
_entry.id   AF-M1DEZ4-F1
#
_cell.length_a   1.000
_cell.length_b   1.000
_cell.length_c   1.000
_cell.angle_alpha   90.00
_cell.angle_beta   90.00
_cell.angle_gamma   90.00
#
_symmetry.space_group_name_H-M   'P 1'
#
loop_
_entity.id
_entity.type
_entity.pdbx_description
1 polymer ?
#
loop_
_entity_poly.entity_id
_entity_poly.type
_entity_poly.pdbx_seq_one_letter_code
_entity_poly.pdbx_strand_id
1 'polypeptide(L)'
;MRHAIEDSATRVKQQMKKMMDRKVQAVHQRLDVFELWVIDRPAPTTDVSVFLKELASLRADIDTLLTPRETDLESAPTASTNDTMFDALFKDEIQPPTSSHHAGKHPRSSRASNDTEVGRACKRERQ
;
A
#
# COMPACT_ATOMS: atom_id res chain seq x y z
N MET A 1 -33.84 37.58 35.82
CA MET A 1 -33.66 36.96 34.50
C MET A 1 -32.19 36.97 34.04
N ARG A 2 -31.49 38.12 34.01
CA ARG A 2 -30.09 38.19 33.55
C ARG A 2 -29.10 37.32 34.34
N HIS A 3 -29.14 37.35 35.67
CA HIS A 3 -28.27 36.51 36.51
C HIS A 3 -28.48 35.00 36.27
N ALA A 4 -29.73 34.58 36.13
CA ALA A 4 -30.04 33.17 35.83
C ALA A 4 -29.47 32.70 34.48
N ILE A 5 -29.40 33.60 33.48
CA ILE A 5 -28.79 33.29 32.18
C ILE A 5 -27.28 33.12 32.34
N GLU A 6 -26.61 34.04 33.05
CA GLU A 6 -25.17 33.99 33.29
C GLU A 6 -24.77 32.76 34.12
N ASP A 7 -25.53 32.41 35.15
CA ASP A 7 -25.33 31.21 35.97
C ASP A 7 -25.50 29.93 35.15
N SER A 8 -26.49 29.89 34.24
CA SER A 8 -26.66 28.74 33.35
C SER A 8 -25.51 28.60 32.35
N ALA A 9 -24.99 29.72 31.81
CA ALA A 9 -23.89 29.73 30.87
C ALA A 9 -22.56 29.30 31.51
N THR A 10 -22.29 29.75 32.74
CA THR A 10 -21.11 29.32 33.50
C THR A 10 -21.18 27.83 33.84
N ARG A 11 -22.36 27.32 34.20
CA ARG A 11 -22.58 25.89 34.46
C ARG A 11 -22.29 25.02 33.24
N VAL A 12 -22.78 25.40 32.05
CA VAL A 12 -22.50 24.67 30.79
C VAL A 12 -21.01 24.72 30.45
N LYS A 13 -20.36 25.88 30.57
CA LYS A 13 -18.90 26.00 30.37
C LYS A 13 -18.10 25.09 31.30
N GLN A 14 -18.49 25.04 32.58
CA GLN A 14 -17.81 24.18 33.55
C GLN A 14 -18.05 22.70 33.28
N GLN A 15 -19.25 22.32 32.83
CA GLN A 15 -19.54 20.95 32.40
C GLN A 15 -18.71 20.55 31.19
N MET A 16 -18.57 21.44 30.20
CA MET A 16 -17.76 21.20 29.01
C MET A 16 -16.27 21.03 29.38
N LYS A 17 -15.74 21.89 30.26
CA LYS A 17 -14.37 21.75 30.79
C LYS A 17 -14.16 20.38 31.45
N LYS A 18 -15.05 19.99 32.36
CA LYS A 18 -14.98 18.67 33.04
C LYS A 18 -15.02 17.51 32.05
N MET A 19 -15.81 17.60 30.99
CA MET A 19 -15.85 16.57 29.96
C MET A 19 -14.53 16.49 29.18
N MET A 20 -13.95 17.64 28.83
CA MET A 20 -12.65 17.71 28.16
C MET A 20 -11.56 17.10 29.02
N ASP A 21 -11.49 17.47 30.30
CA ASP A 21 -10.50 16.93 31.24
C ASP A 21 -10.59 15.40 31.33
N ARG A 22 -11.82 14.85 31.39
CA ARG A 22 -12.05 13.38 31.36
C ARG A 22 -11.55 12.74 30.07
N LYS A 23 -11.79 13.35 28.91
CA LYS A 23 -11.33 12.84 27.61
C LYS A 23 -9.82 12.88 27.51
N VAL A 24 -9.20 13.98 27.95
CA VAL A 24 -7.75 14.14 28.01
C VAL A 24 -7.16 13.06 28.91
N GLN A 25 -7.70 12.86 30.11
CA GLN A 25 -7.25 11.84 31.04
C GLN A 25 -7.36 10.42 30.44
N ALA A 26 -8.47 10.11 29.75
CA ALA A 26 -8.65 8.82 29.11
C ALA A 26 -7.62 8.57 27.99
N VAL A 27 -7.22 9.60 27.25
CA VAL A 27 -6.14 9.49 26.25
C VAL A 27 -4.80 9.23 26.94
N HIS A 28 -4.46 9.97 28.00
CA HIS A 28 -3.21 9.77 28.74
C HIS A 28 -3.10 8.34 29.27
N GLN A 29 -4.15 7.81 29.91
CA GLN A 29 -4.16 6.43 30.39
C GLN A 29 -3.89 5.40 29.30
N ARG A 30 -4.43 5.60 28.08
CA ARG A 30 -4.19 4.70 26.95
C ARG A 30 -2.78 4.82 26.42
N LEU A 31 -2.20 6.02 26.44
CA LEU A 31 -0.82 6.25 26.06
C LEU A 31 0.15 5.63 27.07
N ASP A 32 -0.11 5.76 28.37
CA ASP A 32 0.72 5.15 29.43
C ASP A 32 0.76 3.62 29.27
N VAL A 33 -0.39 2.98 29.03
CA VAL A 33 -0.48 1.53 28.78
C VAL A 33 0.22 1.15 27.47
N PHE A 34 0.08 1.98 26.43
CA PHE A 34 0.74 1.75 25.15
C PHE A 34 2.27 1.86 25.26
N GLU A 35 2.76 2.87 25.98
CA GLU A 35 4.19 3.09 26.23
C GLU A 35 4.78 1.91 26.99
N LEU A 36 4.08 1.43 28.03
CA LEU A 36 4.49 0.22 28.75
C LEU A 36 4.57 -0.99 27.82
N TRP A 37 3.57 -1.17 26.94
CA TRP A 37 3.56 -2.25 25.96
C TRP A 37 4.67 -2.15 24.93
N VAL A 38 5.02 -0.95 24.49
CA VAL A 38 6.10 -0.73 23.51
C VAL A 38 7.46 -0.95 24.15
N ILE A 39 7.65 -0.50 25.39
CA ILE A 39 8.91 -0.69 26.12
C ILE A 39 9.12 -2.17 26.46
N ASP A 40 8.06 -2.86 26.88
CA ASP A 40 8.12 -4.29 27.25
C ASP A 40 8.10 -5.22 26.03
N ARG A 41 7.88 -4.70 24.81
CA ARG A 41 7.93 -5.52 23.60
C ARG A 41 9.37 -6.00 23.38
N PRO A 42 9.66 -7.31 23.53
CA PRO A 42 10.98 -7.81 23.19
C PRO A 42 11.25 -7.51 21.72
N ALA A 43 12.45 -7.00 21.43
CA ALA A 43 12.88 -6.83 20.06
C ALA A 43 12.67 -8.17 19.34
N PRO A 44 12.09 -8.17 18.12
CA PRO A 44 12.03 -9.39 17.33
C PRO A 44 13.43 -9.97 17.32
N THR A 45 13.59 -11.15 17.92
CA THR A 45 14.87 -11.83 17.97
C THR A 45 15.09 -12.42 16.59
N THR A 46 15.41 -11.55 15.64
CA THR A 46 15.88 -11.97 14.34
C THR A 46 17.25 -12.57 14.59
N ASP A 47 17.34 -13.88 14.52
CA ASP A 47 18.63 -14.56 14.56
C ASP A 47 19.40 -14.19 13.29
N VAL A 48 20.24 -13.17 13.42
CA VAL A 48 21.09 -12.65 12.34
C VAL A 48 21.98 -13.76 11.78
N SER A 49 22.38 -14.73 12.61
CA SER A 49 23.20 -15.86 12.17
C SER A 49 22.42 -16.77 11.22
N VAL A 50 21.17 -17.10 11.55
CA VAL A 50 20.29 -17.89 10.67
C VAL A 50 20.05 -17.16 9.35
N PHE A 51 19.75 -15.86 9.40
CA PHE A 51 19.55 -15.05 8.19
C PHE A 51 20.79 -15.01 7.30
N LEU A 52 21.98 -14.81 7.87
CA LEU A 52 23.24 -14.81 7.13
C LEU A 52 23.53 -16.19 6.50
N LYS A 53 23.20 -17.27 7.20
CA LYS A 53 23.37 -18.64 6.69
C LYS A 53 22.44 -18.90 5.51
N GLU A 54 21.17 -18.53 5.59
CA GLU A 54 20.22 -18.64 4.48
C GLU A 54 20.66 -17.81 3.27
N LEU A 55 21.15 -16.59 3.51
CA LEU A 55 21.66 -15.73 2.45
C LEU A 55 22.92 -16.31 1.77
N ALA A 56 23.81 -16.95 2.54
CA ALA A 56 24.96 -17.65 1.99
C ALA A 56 24.54 -18.86 1.14
N SER A 57 23.55 -19.64 1.59
CA SER A 57 22.99 -20.75 0.82
C SER A 57 22.40 -20.27 -0.50
N LEU A 58 21.58 -19.21 -0.47
CA LEU A 58 20.97 -18.64 -1.65
C LEU A 58 22.01 -18.17 -2.67
N ARG A 59 23.11 -17.57 -2.21
CA ARG A 59 24.22 -17.18 -3.08
C ARG A 59 24.85 -18.39 -3.76
N ALA A 60 25.10 -19.47 -3.01
CA ALA A 60 25.66 -20.70 -3.57
C ALA A 60 24.73 -21.34 -4.62
N ASP A 61 23.42 -21.32 -4.39
CA ASP A 61 22.43 -21.82 -5.35
C ASP A 61 22.42 -21.00 -6.65
N ILE A 62 22.47 -19.66 -6.53
CA ILE A 62 22.57 -18.76 -7.67
C ILE A 62 23.88 -19.00 -8.43
N ASP A 63 25.01 -19.11 -7.74
CA ASP A 63 26.31 -19.37 -8.36
C ASP A 63 26.30 -20.70 -9.10
N THR A 64 25.65 -21.73 -8.55
CA THR A 64 25.48 -23.04 -9.21
C THR A 64 24.64 -22.94 -10.49
N LEU A 65 23.59 -22.10 -10.49
CA LEU A 65 22.76 -21.85 -11.69
C LEU A 65 23.49 -21.03 -12.75
N LEU A 66 24.38 -20.12 -12.34
CA LEU A 66 25.16 -19.28 -13.23
C LEU A 66 26.44 -19.95 -13.75
N THR A 67 26.91 -20.99 -13.06
CA THR A 67 28.06 -21.77 -13.52
C THR A 67 27.68 -22.50 -14.82
N PRO A 68 28.43 -22.31 -15.92
CA PRO A 68 28.18 -23.02 -17.16
C PRO A 68 28.18 -24.52 -16.89
N ARG A 69 27.06 -25.18 -17.20
CA ARG A 69 26.98 -26.63 -17.14
C ARG A 69 27.85 -27.16 -18.27
N GLU A 70 29.08 -27.56 -17.96
CA GLU A 70 29.90 -28.40 -18.84
C GLU A 70 29.21 -29.77 -18.98
N THR A 71 28.14 -29.81 -19.75
CA THR A 71 27.77 -31.03 -20.47
C THR A 71 28.58 -31.01 -21.74
N ASP A 72 29.52 -31.95 -21.84
CA ASP A 72 30.36 -32.26 -22.99
C ASP A 72 29.68 -31.93 -24.32
N LEU A 73 30.06 -30.80 -24.92
CA LEU A 73 29.90 -30.56 -26.35
C LEU A 73 31.15 -31.13 -27.05
N GLU A 74 31.32 -32.45 -26.96
CA GLU A 74 32.10 -33.17 -27.96
C GLU A 74 31.22 -33.36 -29.19
N SER A 75 31.18 -32.35 -30.07
CA SER A 75 30.86 -32.51 -31.50
C SER A 75 31.12 -31.21 -32.28
N ALA A 76 32.25 -31.21 -32.98
CA ALA A 76 32.66 -30.48 -34.19
C ALA A 76 32.09 -29.07 -34.51
N PRO A 77 32.96 -28.10 -34.91
CA PRO A 77 32.50 -26.79 -35.37
C PRO A 77 31.84 -26.91 -36.74
N THR A 78 30.51 -26.93 -36.77
CA THR A 78 29.75 -26.84 -38.02
C THR A 78 28.97 -25.54 -38.02
N ALA A 79 29.44 -24.59 -38.85
CA ALA A 79 28.76 -23.44 -39.42
C ALA A 79 27.73 -22.70 -38.53
N SER A 80 28.10 -21.46 -38.15
CA SER A 80 27.27 -20.43 -37.55
C SER A 80 25.89 -20.31 -38.23
N THR A 81 24.90 -21.00 -37.68
CA THR A 81 23.49 -20.93 -38.10
C THR A 81 22.65 -20.10 -37.11
N ASN A 82 23.22 -19.70 -35.97
CA ASN A 82 22.49 -19.02 -34.90
C ASN A 82 22.29 -17.51 -35.13
N ASP A 83 23.07 -16.87 -36.02
CA ASP A 83 22.88 -15.45 -36.34
C ASP A 83 21.65 -15.24 -37.25
N THR A 84 21.27 -16.25 -38.04
CA THR A 84 20.09 -16.18 -38.93
C THR A 84 18.76 -16.26 -38.17
N MET A 85 18.74 -16.92 -37.01
CA MET A 85 17.50 -17.12 -36.24
C MET A 85 17.08 -15.84 -35.49
N PHE A 86 18.04 -15.08 -34.96
CA PHE A 86 17.75 -13.77 -34.38
C PHE A 86 17.36 -12.75 -35.46
N ASP A 87 18.01 -12.78 -36.62
CA ASP A 87 17.66 -11.90 -37.75
C ASP A 87 16.23 -12.15 -38.28
N ALA A 88 15.73 -13.39 -38.28
CA ALA A 88 14.37 -13.71 -38.70
C ALA A 88 13.29 -13.28 -37.69
N LEU A 89 13.61 -13.27 -36.39
CA LEU A 89 12.70 -12.88 -35.31
C LEU A 89 12.50 -11.36 -35.20
N PHE A 90 13.49 -10.58 -35.62
CA PHE A 90 13.48 -9.12 -35.51
C PHE A 90 13.30 -8.37 -36.84
N LYS A 91 13.29 -9.08 -38.00
CA LYS A 91 13.08 -8.44 -39.32
C LYS A 91 11.63 -8.25 -39.73
N ASP A 92 10.67 -8.77 -38.97
CA ASP A 92 9.26 -8.49 -39.25
C ASP A 92 8.90 -7.10 -38.67
N GLU A 93 9.13 -6.11 -39.53
CA GLU A 93 8.36 -4.89 -39.65
C GLU A 93 8.15 -4.07 -38.37
N ILE A 94 9.11 -3.17 -38.08
CA ILE A 94 8.77 -1.91 -37.40
C ILE A 94 8.02 -1.05 -38.42
N GLN A 95 6.76 -1.37 -38.69
CA GLN A 95 5.84 -0.38 -39.21
C GLN A 95 5.49 0.54 -38.04
N PRO A 96 5.74 1.86 -38.13
CA PRO A 96 5.30 2.78 -37.10
C PRO A 96 3.79 2.59 -36.90
N PRO A 97 3.31 2.46 -35.65
CA PRO A 97 1.88 2.28 -35.42
C PRO A 97 1.18 3.50 -36.01
N THR A 98 0.41 3.27 -37.07
CA THR A 98 -0.57 4.24 -37.53
C THR A 98 -1.54 4.41 -36.37
N SER A 99 -1.42 5.56 -35.70
CA SER A 99 -2.28 6.01 -34.64
C SER A 99 -3.72 6.04 -35.16
N SER A 100 -4.45 4.95 -35.00
CA SER A 100 -5.89 4.88 -35.15
C SER A 100 -6.50 4.93 -33.75
N HIS A 101 -6.76 6.15 -33.28
CA HIS A 101 -7.54 6.37 -32.07
C HIS A 101 -9.00 5.98 -32.32
N HIS A 102 -9.32 4.69 -32.21
CA HIS A 102 -10.71 4.29 -32.04
C HIS A 102 -11.11 4.49 -30.59
N ALA A 103 -12.05 5.40 -30.36
CA ALA A 103 -12.61 5.75 -29.06
C ALA A 103 -13.18 4.52 -28.33
N GLY A 104 -12.41 3.99 -27.37
CA GLY A 104 -12.85 3.03 -26.39
C GLY A 104 -13.58 3.75 -25.26
N LYS A 105 -14.87 3.45 -25.08
CA LYS A 105 -15.70 4.00 -24.01
C LYS A 105 -15.16 3.55 -22.65
N HIS A 106 -14.60 4.48 -21.88
CA HIS A 106 -14.24 4.23 -20.48
C HIS A 106 -15.50 4.05 -19.61
N PRO A 107 -15.58 3.00 -18.78
CA PRO A 107 -16.59 2.91 -17.73
C PRO A 107 -16.33 4.02 -16.71
N ARG A 108 -17.31 4.92 -16.55
CA ARG A 108 -17.31 5.95 -15.50
C ARG A 108 -17.33 5.28 -14.13
N SER A 109 -16.22 5.36 -13.40
CA SER A 109 -16.20 5.15 -11.95
C SER A 109 -16.94 6.33 -11.28
N SER A 110 -18.20 6.12 -10.95
CA SER A 110 -18.98 7.06 -10.13
C SER A 110 -19.12 6.53 -8.70
N ARG A 111 -18.42 7.14 -7.73
CA ARG A 111 -18.88 7.28 -6.34
C ARG A 111 -18.00 8.28 -5.60
N ALA A 112 -18.33 9.58 -5.70
CA ALA A 112 -19.13 10.32 -4.71
C ALA A 112 -18.38 10.59 -3.40
N SER A 113 -17.43 11.53 -3.47
CA SER A 113 -17.23 12.51 -2.41
C SER A 113 -18.47 13.40 -2.40
N ASN A 114 -19.17 13.49 -1.26
CA ASN A 114 -20.18 14.52 -1.02
C ASN A 114 -20.07 14.95 0.44
N ASP A 115 -19.25 15.96 0.63
CA ASP A 115 -19.56 17.09 1.50
C ASP A 115 -20.79 17.80 0.90
N THR A 116 -21.85 18.04 1.69
CA THR A 116 -22.77 19.18 1.44
C THR A 116 -23.79 19.38 2.55
N GLU A 117 -23.65 20.56 3.13
CA GLU A 117 -24.66 21.40 3.75
C GLU A 117 -25.89 21.66 2.84
N VAL A 118 -27.07 21.69 3.47
CA VAL A 118 -28.32 22.39 3.12
C VAL A 118 -29.02 22.08 1.78
N GLY A 119 -30.22 21.50 1.92
CA GLY A 119 -31.43 22.06 1.30
C GLY A 119 -32.01 21.32 0.09
N ARG A 120 -33.05 20.50 0.33
CA ARG A 120 -34.44 20.72 -0.14
C ARG A 120 -35.28 19.45 -0.03
N ALA A 121 -36.52 19.66 0.37
CA ALA A 121 -37.59 18.68 0.52
C ALA A 121 -37.95 17.99 -0.81
N CYS A 122 -38.40 16.74 -0.73
CA CYS A 122 -39.65 16.28 -1.36
C CYS A 122 -39.96 14.82 -1.02
N LYS A 123 -40.96 14.66 -0.14
CA LYS A 123 -42.14 13.77 -0.26
C LYS A 123 -42.05 12.59 -1.23
N ARG A 124 -42.30 11.39 -0.70
CA ARG A 124 -43.08 10.24 -1.24
C ARG A 124 -43.03 9.14 -0.17
N GLU A 125 -44.04 8.98 0.69
CA GLU A 125 -45.29 8.26 0.43
C GLU A 125 -45.06 6.99 -0.39
N ARG A 126 -45.09 5.81 0.27
CA ARG A 126 -45.82 4.61 -0.15
C ARG A 126 -46.02 3.65 1.04
N GLN A 127 -47.31 3.47 1.36
CA GLN A 127 -48.00 2.36 2.02
C GLN A 127 -47.70 2.09 3.50
#